data_AF-A0A7C2LYI5-F1
#
_entry.id   AF-A0A7C2LYI5-F1
#
_cell.length_a   1.000
_cell.length_b   1.000
_cell.length_c   1.000
_cell.angle_alpha   90.00
_cell.angle_beta   90.00
_cell.angle_gamma   90.00
#
_symmetry.space_group_name_H-M   'P 1'
#
loop_
_entity.id
_entity.type
_entity.pdbx_description
1 polymer ?
#
loop_
_entity_poly.entity_id
_entity_poly.type
_entity_poly.pdbx_seq_one_letter_code
_entity_poly.pdbx_strand_id
1 'polypeptide(L)'
;MLERIFRETIGIKKEEEVLIVSDYNSFEMDEIIRKTVEKLSREVVSIIMKPRERDGEEPPGVIAESMRAADVVIAPTSKSLTHTEARKRACRAGTRVVTMPGITKSMLFSDAMTADYRE
;
A
#
# COMPACT_ATOMS: atom_id res chain seq x y z
N MET A 1 -13.23 -8.81 -7.73
CA MET A 1 -12.15 -9.73 -7.30
C MET A 1 -11.12 -9.00 -6.45
N LEU A 2 -10.35 -8.06 -7.01
CA LEU A 2 -9.38 -7.25 -6.23
C LEU A 2 -10.02 -6.53 -5.03
N GLU A 3 -11.20 -5.94 -5.21
CA GLU A 3 -11.95 -5.30 -4.11
C GLU A 3 -12.16 -6.25 -2.91
N ARG A 4 -12.35 -7.54 -3.18
CA ARG A 4 -12.51 -8.55 -2.13
C ARG A 4 -11.23 -8.73 -1.34
N ILE A 5 -10.08 -8.83 -2.02
CA ILE A 5 -8.75 -8.96 -1.39
C ILE A 5 -8.45 -7.74 -0.51
N PHE A 6 -8.63 -6.53 -1.03
CA PHE A 6 -8.38 -5.31 -0.25
C PHE A 6 -9.32 -5.18 0.96
N ARG A 7 -10.58 -5.59 0.81
CA ARG A 7 -11.56 -5.57 1.90
C ARG A 7 -11.32 -6.68 2.94
N GLU A 8 -10.98 -7.89 2.53
CA GLU A 8 -10.88 -9.05 3.44
C GLU A 8 -9.48 -9.20 4.04
N THR A 9 -8.43 -8.92 3.27
CA THR A 9 -7.03 -9.07 3.73
C THR A 9 -6.51 -7.82 4.44
N ILE A 10 -6.83 -6.61 3.93
CA ILE A 10 -6.39 -5.35 4.54
C ILE A 10 -7.45 -4.77 5.50
N GLY A 11 -8.72 -5.15 5.31
CA GLY A 11 -9.80 -4.70 6.19
C GLY A 11 -10.17 -3.23 5.98
N ILE A 12 -10.07 -2.71 4.74
CA ILE A 12 -10.40 -1.30 4.44
C ILE A 12 -11.88 -1.03 4.70
N LYS A 13 -12.17 0.07 5.41
CA LYS A 13 -13.52 0.52 5.76
C LYS A 13 -13.89 1.81 5.04
N LYS A 14 -15.21 2.06 4.91
CA LYS A 14 -15.77 3.18 4.15
C LYS A 14 -15.44 4.56 4.72
N GLU A 15 -15.07 4.63 5.99
CA GLU A 15 -14.80 5.88 6.71
C GLU A 15 -13.31 6.26 6.67
N GLU A 16 -12.44 5.33 6.28
CA GLU A 16 -10.99 5.45 6.37
C GLU A 16 -10.39 6.24 5.20
N GLU A 17 -9.30 6.94 5.48
CA GLU A 17 -8.41 7.53 4.48
C GLU A 17 -7.28 6.56 4.14
N VAL A 18 -7.11 6.26 2.85
CA VAL A 18 -6.07 5.34 2.38
C VAL A 18 -4.97 6.10 1.66
N LEU A 19 -3.73 5.93 2.11
CA LEU A 19 -2.55 6.43 1.43
C LEU A 19 -1.92 5.32 0.56
N ILE A 20 -1.71 5.61 -0.72
CA ILE A 20 -0.92 4.78 -1.62
C ILE A 20 0.47 5.42 -1.79
N VAL A 21 1.52 4.65 -1.49
CA VAL A 21 2.91 5.07 -1.64
C VAL A 21 3.57 4.24 -2.74
N SER A 22 3.80 4.83 -3.89
CA SER A 22 4.42 4.16 -5.03
C SER A 22 5.74 4.83 -5.42
N ASP A 23 6.47 4.22 -6.36
CA ASP A 23 7.64 4.84 -6.96
C ASP A 23 7.56 4.81 -8.48
N TYR A 24 8.53 5.45 -9.15
CA TYR A 24 8.52 5.59 -10.62
C TYR A 24 8.46 4.25 -11.37
N ASN A 25 8.88 3.15 -10.74
CA ASN A 25 8.84 1.82 -11.34
C ASN A 25 7.51 1.09 -11.12
N SER A 26 6.61 1.64 -10.29
CA SER A 26 5.35 1.00 -9.89
C SER A 26 4.12 1.87 -10.11
N PHE A 27 4.22 2.92 -10.92
CA PHE A 27 3.10 3.81 -11.26
C PHE A 27 1.87 3.07 -11.82
N GLU A 28 2.07 2.03 -12.64
CA GLU A 28 0.93 1.24 -13.13
C GLU A 28 0.19 0.49 -12.01
N MET A 29 0.91 0.07 -10.97
CA MET A 29 0.33 -0.62 -9.83
C MET A 29 -0.45 0.34 -8.94
N ASP A 30 0.07 1.57 -8.79
CA ASP A 30 -0.64 2.66 -8.12
C ASP A 30 -2.04 2.85 -8.73
N GLU A 31 -2.12 3.01 -10.05
CA GLU A 31 -3.39 3.27 -10.72
C GLU A 31 -4.41 2.15 -10.50
N ILE A 32 -3.97 0.89 -10.61
CA ILE A 32 -4.84 -0.30 -10.44
C ILE A 32 -5.35 -0.38 -9.00
N ILE A 33 -4.45 -0.22 -8.03
CA ILE A 33 -4.79 -0.31 -6.60
C ILE A 33 -5.70 0.86 -6.22
N ARG A 34 -5.36 2.08 -6.65
CA ARG A 34 -6.15 3.30 -6.38
C ARG A 34 -7.59 3.15 -6.86
N LYS A 35 -7.80 2.79 -8.14
CA LYS A 35 -9.16 2.57 -8.69
C LYS A 35 -9.96 1.49 -7.95
N THR A 36 -9.28 0.53 -7.35
CA THR A 36 -9.92 -0.53 -6.56
C THR A 36 -10.31 0.00 -5.17
N VAL A 37 -9.38 0.69 -4.51
CA VAL A 37 -9.51 1.16 -3.13
C VAL A 37 -10.47 2.35 -3.03
N GLU A 38 -10.54 3.22 -4.04
CA GLU A 38 -11.48 4.36 -4.11
C GLU A 38 -12.94 3.94 -3.94
N LYS A 39 -13.28 2.69 -4.26
CA LYS A 39 -14.64 2.16 -4.09
C LYS A 39 -14.92 1.63 -2.68
N LEU A 40 -13.89 1.49 -1.86
CA LEU A 40 -13.94 0.85 -0.55
C LEU A 40 -13.75 1.82 0.61
N SER A 41 -13.13 2.99 0.37
CA SER A 41 -12.73 3.96 1.40
C SER A 41 -13.42 5.31 1.24
N ARG A 42 -13.22 6.21 2.22
CA ARG A 42 -13.75 7.59 2.17
C ARG A 42 -12.94 8.46 1.22
N GLU A 43 -11.63 8.33 1.30
CA GLU A 43 -10.67 9.10 0.52
C GLU A 43 -9.47 8.23 0.16
N VAL A 44 -8.84 8.52 -0.97
CA VAL A 44 -7.59 7.88 -1.39
C VAL A 44 -6.60 8.94 -1.86
N VAL A 45 -5.47 9.02 -1.17
CA VAL A 45 -4.35 9.88 -1.55
C VAL A 45 -3.25 9.00 -2.14
N SER A 46 -2.69 9.38 -3.28
CA SER A 46 -1.51 8.73 -3.86
C SER A 46 -0.31 9.66 -3.86
N ILE A 47 0.85 9.16 -3.44
CA ILE A 47 2.13 9.86 -3.47
C ILE A 47 3.15 8.96 -4.16
N ILE A 48 3.85 9.53 -5.16
CA ILE A 48 4.89 8.85 -5.93
C ILE A 48 6.26 9.43 -5.53
N MET A 49 7.23 8.57 -5.23
CA MET A 49 8.61 8.96 -4.94
C MET A 49 9.64 8.39 -5.90
N LYS A 50 10.88 8.89 -5.82
CA LYS A 50 12.03 8.22 -6.42
C LYS A 50 12.20 6.83 -5.80
N PRO A 51 12.46 5.78 -6.61
CA PRO A 51 12.79 4.45 -6.11
C PRO A 51 13.91 4.51 -5.07
N ARG A 52 13.78 3.69 -4.03
CA ARG A 52 14.88 3.46 -3.08
C ARG A 52 15.96 2.60 -3.75
N GLU A 53 17.18 2.70 -3.29
CA GLU A 53 18.31 1.94 -3.80
C GLU A 53 18.32 0.51 -3.25
N ARG A 54 17.86 0.33 -2.00
CA ARG A 54 17.81 -0.96 -1.31
C ARG A 54 16.55 -1.13 -0.46
N ASP A 55 16.26 -2.38 -0.11
CA ASP A 55 15.22 -2.70 0.85
C ASP A 55 15.52 -2.11 2.22
N GLY A 56 14.49 -1.59 2.89
CA GLY A 56 14.61 -0.97 4.22
C GLY A 56 15.23 0.43 4.21
N GLU A 57 15.52 1.03 3.04
CA GLU A 57 15.86 2.44 2.96
C GLU A 57 14.65 3.32 3.30
N GLU A 58 14.87 4.37 4.09
CA GLU A 58 13.79 5.27 4.49
C GLU A 58 13.19 6.01 3.29
N PRO A 59 11.85 6.16 3.25
CA PRO A 59 11.22 7.09 2.32
C PRO A 59 11.51 8.55 2.71
N PRO A 60 11.29 9.52 1.81
CA PRO A 60 11.35 10.94 2.14
C PRO A 60 10.49 11.30 3.36
N GLY A 61 10.94 12.28 4.16
CA GLY A 61 10.25 12.66 5.40
C GLY A 61 8.77 13.04 5.22
N VAL A 62 8.43 13.69 4.10
CA VAL A 62 7.03 14.00 3.76
C VAL A 62 6.17 12.74 3.65
N ILE A 63 6.68 11.67 3.03
CA ILE A 63 5.98 10.39 2.91
C ILE A 63 5.91 9.71 4.27
N ALA A 64 6.98 9.74 5.07
CA ALA A 64 6.97 9.15 6.40
C ALA A 64 5.89 9.77 7.30
N GLU A 65 5.71 11.09 7.27
CA GLU A 65 4.65 11.77 8.03
C GLU A 65 3.25 11.51 7.43
N SER A 66 3.10 11.49 6.11
CA SER A 66 1.84 11.08 5.48
C SER A 66 1.45 9.66 5.86
N MET A 67 2.40 8.72 5.87
CA MET A 67 2.18 7.35 6.32
C MET A 67 1.70 7.29 7.76
N ARG A 68 2.19 8.18 8.63
CA ARG A 68 1.77 8.25 10.03
C ARG A 68 0.37 8.81 10.23
N ALA A 69 -0.07 9.69 9.32
CA ALA A 69 -1.35 10.38 9.41
C ALA A 69 -2.53 9.56 8.83
N ALA A 70 -2.25 8.61 7.93
CA ALA A 70 -3.28 7.80 7.27
C ALA A 70 -3.86 6.70 8.19
N ASP A 71 -5.08 6.26 7.92
CA ASP A 71 -5.66 5.07 8.57
C ASP A 71 -5.05 3.78 8.00
N VAL A 72 -4.88 3.74 6.68
CA VAL A 72 -4.30 2.61 5.94
C VAL A 72 -3.26 3.10 4.96
N VAL A 73 -2.13 2.40 4.88
CA VAL A 73 -1.08 2.63 3.86
C VAL A 73 -0.92 1.38 3.02
N ILE A 74 -0.94 1.54 1.70
CA ILE A 74 -0.61 0.50 0.73
C ILE A 74 0.62 0.98 -0.05
N ALA A 75 1.73 0.25 0.07
CA ALA A 75 3.00 0.63 -0.54
C ALA A 75 3.43 -0.36 -1.63
N PRO A 76 2.89 -0.27 -2.86
CA PRO A 76 3.33 -1.08 -4.00
C PRO A 76 4.61 -0.50 -4.60
N THR A 77 5.71 -0.51 -3.86
CA THR A 77 7.00 0.06 -4.28
C THR A 77 7.89 -0.99 -4.96
N SER A 78 8.93 -0.56 -5.67
CA SER A 78 9.94 -1.47 -6.23
C SER A 78 10.91 -2.04 -5.19
N LYS A 79 11.13 -1.32 -4.08
CA LYS A 79 11.90 -1.75 -2.91
C LYS A 79 11.04 -1.81 -1.66
N SER A 80 11.35 -2.74 -0.77
CA SER A 80 10.60 -2.97 0.45
C SER A 80 10.75 -1.83 1.45
N LEU A 81 9.63 -1.34 1.97
CA LEU A 81 9.58 -0.42 3.12
C LEU A 81 9.32 -1.16 4.45
N THR A 82 9.29 -2.50 4.45
CA THR A 82 8.89 -3.32 5.60
C THR A 82 9.73 -3.05 6.84
N HIS A 83 11.02 -2.81 6.68
CA HIS A 83 11.97 -2.64 7.79
C HIS A 83 12.39 -1.17 8.02
N THR A 84 11.56 -0.21 7.59
CA THR A 84 11.79 1.22 7.81
C THR A 84 11.24 1.71 9.16
N GLU A 85 11.84 2.75 9.71
CA GLU A 85 11.32 3.52 10.83
C GLU A 85 10.03 4.24 10.46
N ALA A 86 9.89 4.74 9.22
CA ALA A 86 8.63 5.29 8.72
C ALA A 86 7.46 4.31 8.91
N ARG A 87 7.61 3.06 8.43
CA ARG A 87 6.58 2.02 8.61
C ARG A 87 6.31 1.74 10.08
N LYS A 88 7.37 1.56 10.89
CA LYS A 88 7.21 1.25 12.32
C LYS A 88 6.50 2.39 13.07
N ARG A 89 6.81 3.64 12.76
CA ARG A 89 6.16 4.83 13.36
C ARG A 89 4.69 4.93 12.97
N ALA A 90 4.36 4.68 11.71
CA ALA A 90 2.98 4.62 11.24
C ALA A 90 2.18 3.54 12.00
N CYS A 91 2.69 2.32 12.09
CA CYS A 91 2.03 1.26 12.86
C CYS A 91 1.85 1.61 14.35
N ARG A 92 2.85 2.26 14.98
CA ARG A 92 2.73 2.75 16.36
C ARG A 92 1.68 3.85 16.53
N ALA A 93 1.40 4.62 15.47
CA ALA A 93 0.36 5.65 15.46
C ALA A 93 -1.05 5.08 15.19
N GLY A 94 -1.17 3.78 14.91
CA GLY A 94 -2.44 3.11 14.63
C GLY A 94 -2.68 2.81 13.15
N THR A 95 -1.81 3.29 12.25
CA THR A 95 -1.94 3.05 10.81
C THR A 95 -1.69 1.58 10.47
N ARG A 96 -2.58 1.00 9.66
CA ARG A 96 -2.37 -0.35 9.09
C ARG A 96 -1.54 -0.21 7.81
N VAL A 97 -0.33 -0.76 7.80
CA VAL A 97 0.59 -0.63 6.67
C VAL A 97 0.79 -1.97 5.97
N VAL A 98 0.54 -2.00 4.67
CA VAL A 98 0.82 -3.14 3.79
C VAL A 98 1.86 -2.73 2.75
N THR A 99 2.97 -3.46 2.72
CA THR A 99 4.06 -3.26 1.76
C THR A 99 4.03 -4.36 0.71
N MET A 100 4.10 -4.00 -0.56
CA MET A 100 4.01 -4.93 -1.69
C MET A 100 5.22 -4.75 -2.63
N PRO A 101 6.44 -5.05 -2.16
CA PRO A 101 7.64 -4.81 -2.95
C PRO A 101 7.65 -5.63 -4.24
N GLY A 102 7.89 -4.96 -5.37
CA GLY A 102 8.01 -5.61 -6.68
C GLY A 102 6.72 -6.24 -7.19
N ILE A 103 5.56 -5.87 -6.62
CA ILE A 103 4.26 -6.39 -7.08
C ILE A 103 4.05 -6.05 -8.57
N THR A 104 3.61 -7.05 -9.33
CA THR A 104 3.27 -6.89 -10.75
C THR A 104 1.79 -7.11 -10.99
N LYS A 105 1.30 -6.69 -12.17
CA LYS A 105 -0.05 -7.00 -12.64
C LYS A 105 -0.31 -8.51 -12.61
N SER A 106 0.61 -9.31 -13.14
CA SER A 106 0.46 -10.77 -13.15
C SER A 106 0.33 -11.34 -11.75
N MET A 107 1.07 -10.83 -10.76
CA MET A 107 0.93 -11.27 -9.37
C MET A 107 -0.42 -10.87 -8.77
N LEU A 108 -0.88 -9.62 -8.98
CA LEU A 108 -2.20 -9.15 -8.49
C LEU A 108 -3.38 -9.96 -9.05
N PHE A 109 -3.27 -10.37 -10.33
CA PHE A 109 -4.33 -11.11 -11.02
C PHE A 109 -4.07 -12.62 -11.06
N SER A 110 -2.99 -13.11 -10.45
CA SER A 110 -2.69 -14.54 -10.40
C SER A 110 -3.61 -15.27 -9.43
N ASP A 111 -3.85 -16.56 -9.71
CA ASP A 111 -4.68 -17.42 -8.87
C ASP A 111 -4.23 -17.45 -7.40
N ALA A 112 -2.93 -17.23 -7.12
CA ALA A 112 -2.35 -17.22 -5.78
C ALA A 112 -2.84 -16.05 -4.88
N MET A 113 -3.10 -14.87 -5.44
CA MET A 113 -3.70 -13.76 -4.67
C MET A 113 -5.22 -13.91 -4.54
N THR A 114 -5.80 -14.79 -5.36
CA THR A 114 -7.23 -15.07 -5.40
C THR A 114 -7.61 -16.35 -4.66
N ALA A 115 -6.61 -17.06 -4.13
CA ALA A 115 -6.79 -18.22 -3.29
C ALA A 115 -7.66 -17.78 -2.10
N ASP A 116 -8.81 -18.44 -1.98
CA ASP A 116 -9.73 -18.25 -0.87
C ASP A 116 -8.96 -18.42 0.43
N TYR A 117 -8.69 -17.33 1.15
CA TYR A 117 -8.17 -17.37 2.52
C TYR A 117 -9.30 -17.78 3.49
N ARG A 118 -10.00 -18.87 3.16
CA ARG A 118 -10.95 -19.59 4.01
C ARG A 118 -10.24 -20.81 4.57
N GLU A 119 -9.36 -20.57 5.55
CA GLU A 119 -9.02 -21.54 6.61
C GLU A 119 -9.11 -20.83 7.96
#